data_AF-A0A4Y7SV38-F1
#
_entry.id   AF-A0A4Y7SV38-F1
#
_cell.length_a   1.000
_cell.length_b   1.000
_cell.length_c   1.000
_cell.angle_alpha   90.00
_cell.angle_beta   90.00
_cell.angle_gamma   90.00
#
_symmetry.space_group_name_H-M   'P 1'
#
loop_
_entity.id
_entity.type
_entity.pdbx_description
1 polymer ?
#
loop_
_entity_poly.entity_id
_entity_poly.type
_entity_poly.pdbx_seq_one_letter_code
_entity_poly.pdbx_strand_id
1 'polypeptide(L)'
;MLAYFRQVLLQDAAVLATKHRSKFLLLNYRPFNTPEFRECAEASTMMIARVELEVRESLQNLPAVPAKSMTGVVESMRIENRGSHCVLLQQNQDMRRDVFQAISYVVSQPGVSRGKKRKFCATELAKLISAVSLQMLVNQNDPIRSTPA
;
A
#
# COMPACT_ATOMS: atom_id res chain seq x y z
N MET A 1 -14.40 -12.77 3.36
CA MET A 1 -13.13 -12.04 3.15
C MET A 1 -12.02 -12.93 2.57
N LEU A 2 -11.67 -14.07 3.18
CA LEU A 2 -10.57 -14.94 2.71
C LEU A 2 -10.77 -15.51 1.29
N ALA A 3 -12.01 -15.88 0.93
CA ALA A 3 -12.33 -16.40 -0.40
C ALA A 3 -12.10 -15.36 -1.51
N TYR A 4 -12.45 -14.09 -1.24
CA TYR A 4 -12.22 -12.98 -2.16
C TYR A 4 -10.73 -12.78 -2.43
N PHE A 5 -9.91 -12.74 -1.38
CA PHE A 5 -8.46 -12.62 -1.57
C PHE A 5 -7.84 -13.79 -2.33
N ARG A 6 -8.32 -15.02 -2.09
CA ARG A 6 -7.86 -16.18 -2.87
C ARG A 6 -8.19 -16.03 -4.35
N GLN A 7 -9.37 -15.51 -4.68
CA GLN A 7 -9.77 -15.29 -6.06
C GLN A 7 -8.90 -14.24 -6.74
N VAL A 8 -8.66 -13.10 -6.07
CA VAL A 8 -7.76 -12.05 -6.58
C VAL A 8 -6.35 -12.60 -6.79
N LEU A 9 -5.79 -13.31 -5.81
CA LEU A 9 -4.46 -13.92 -5.93
C LEU A 9 -4.36 -14.94 -7.07
N LEU A 10 -5.43 -15.72 -7.33
CA LEU A 10 -5.47 -16.68 -8.43
C LEU A 10 -5.51 -15.99 -9.80
N GLN A 11 -6.25 -14.89 -9.92
CA GLN A 11 -6.30 -14.07 -11.14
C GLN A 11 -4.94 -13.42 -11.42
N ASP A 12 -4.31 -12.83 -10.40
CA ASP A 12 -2.98 -12.24 -10.53
C ASP A 12 -1.93 -13.30 -10.89
N ALA A 13 -2.00 -14.46 -10.25
CA ALA A 13 -1.14 -15.60 -10.57
C ALA A 13 -1.33 -16.07 -12.02
N ALA A 14 -2.56 -16.12 -12.52
CA ALA A 14 -2.86 -16.46 -13.91
C ALA A 14 -2.18 -15.49 -14.90
N VAL A 15 -2.30 -14.18 -14.65
CA VAL A 15 -1.66 -13.16 -15.50
C VAL A 15 -0.13 -13.26 -15.44
N LEU A 16 0.44 -13.43 -14.24
CA LEU A 16 1.88 -13.56 -14.04
C LEU A 16 2.43 -14.84 -14.68
N ALA A 17 1.70 -15.95 -14.60
CA ALA A 17 2.07 -17.22 -15.23
C ALA A 17 2.18 -17.06 -16.75
N THR A 18 1.22 -16.39 -17.39
CA THR A 18 1.24 -16.20 -18.85
C THR A 18 2.34 -15.23 -19.28
N LYS A 19 2.51 -14.11 -18.56
CA LYS A 19 3.48 -13.05 -18.91
C LYS A 19 4.92 -13.43 -18.64
N HIS A 20 5.16 -14.21 -17.59
CA HIS A 20 6.50 -14.46 -17.06
C HIS A 20 6.87 -15.94 -17.01
N ARG A 21 6.07 -16.87 -17.55
CA ARG A 21 6.28 -18.34 -17.64
C ARG A 21 7.50 -18.88 -16.86
N SER A 22 8.71 -18.79 -17.42
CA SER A 22 9.94 -19.34 -16.82
C SER A 22 10.39 -18.69 -15.50
N LYS A 23 9.99 -17.46 -15.22
CA LYS A 23 10.28 -16.71 -13.98
C LYS A 23 9.20 -16.89 -12.91
N PHE A 24 8.05 -17.47 -13.24
CA PHE A 24 6.97 -17.67 -12.29
C PHE A 24 7.18 -18.96 -11.48
N LEU A 25 7.86 -18.84 -10.34
CA LEU A 25 8.27 -19.98 -9.50
C LEU A 25 7.10 -20.85 -9.00
N LEU A 26 5.90 -20.26 -8.91
CA LEU A 26 4.71 -20.97 -8.45
C LEU A 26 4.25 -22.07 -9.41
N LEU A 27 4.65 -22.05 -10.70
CA LEU A 27 4.35 -23.12 -11.68
C LEU A 27 4.92 -24.49 -11.30
N ASN A 28 5.77 -24.58 -10.29
CA ASN A 28 6.29 -25.86 -9.79
C ASN A 28 5.32 -26.53 -8.79
N TYR A 29 4.30 -25.81 -8.32
CA TYR A 29 3.42 -26.26 -7.25
C TYR A 29 1.96 -26.33 -7.70
N ARG A 30 1.18 -27.24 -7.12
CA ARG A 30 -0.28 -27.25 -7.29
C ARG A 30 -0.90 -26.02 -6.59
N PRO A 31 -1.99 -25.44 -7.12
CA PRO A 31 -2.68 -25.81 -8.36
C PRO A 31 -2.07 -25.19 -9.64
N PHE A 32 -1.00 -24.41 -9.53
CA PHE A 32 -0.45 -23.63 -10.64
C PHE A 32 0.25 -24.45 -11.73
N ASN A 33 0.59 -25.71 -11.44
CA ASN A 33 1.22 -26.62 -12.39
C ASN A 33 0.22 -27.51 -13.16
N THR A 34 -1.09 -27.35 -12.93
CA THR A 34 -2.11 -28.20 -13.53
C THR A 34 -2.57 -27.67 -14.90
N PRO A 35 -3.06 -28.54 -15.81
CA PRO A 35 -3.60 -28.09 -17.09
C PRO A 35 -4.80 -27.15 -16.94
N GLU A 36 -5.66 -27.36 -15.95
CA GLU A 36 -6.84 -26.52 -15.70
C GLU A 36 -6.43 -25.09 -15.34
N PHE A 37 -5.36 -24.93 -14.54
CA PHE A 37 -4.83 -23.60 -14.25
C PHE A 37 -4.23 -22.94 -15.49
N ARG A 38 -3.55 -23.71 -16.36
CA ARG A 38 -2.97 -23.17 -17.61
C ARG A 38 -4.04 -22.69 -18.58
N GLU A 39 -5.09 -23.48 -18.79
CA GLU A 39 -6.24 -23.08 -19.61
C GLU A 39 -6.93 -21.84 -19.04
N CYS A 40 -7.13 -21.80 -17.71
CA CYS A 40 -7.68 -20.64 -17.03
C CYS A 40 -6.79 -19.40 -17.19
N ALA A 41 -5.47 -19.55 -17.07
CA ALA A 41 -4.51 -18.47 -17.19
C ALA A 41 -4.49 -17.87 -18.60
N GLU A 42 -4.51 -18.72 -19.63
CA GLU A 42 -4.58 -18.31 -21.03
C GLU A 42 -5.91 -17.61 -21.35
N ALA A 43 -7.04 -18.20 -20.96
CA ALA A 43 -8.36 -17.62 -21.16
C ALA A 43 -8.51 -16.27 -20.47
N SER A 44 -8.07 -16.16 -19.21
CA SER A 44 -8.13 -14.91 -18.43
C SER A 44 -7.27 -13.82 -19.07
N THR A 45 -6.07 -14.16 -19.52
CA THR A 45 -5.16 -13.19 -20.15
C THR A 45 -5.73 -12.68 -21.49
N MET A 46 -6.34 -13.57 -22.29
CA MET A 46 -7.01 -13.17 -23.53
C MET A 46 -8.23 -12.26 -23.28
N MET A 47 -9.02 -12.58 -22.25
CA MET A 47 -10.17 -11.76 -21.86
C MET A 47 -9.75 -10.36 -21.43
N ILE A 48 -8.70 -10.24 -20.60
CA ILE A 48 -8.14 -8.95 -20.18
C ILE A 48 -7.68 -8.16 -21.40
N ALA A 49 -6.90 -8.76 -22.30
CA ALA A 49 -6.41 -8.08 -23.50
C ALA A 49 -7.55 -7.59 -24.41
N ARG A 50 -8.63 -8.38 -24.53
CA ARG A 50 -9.83 -7.98 -25.27
C ARG A 50 -10.54 -6.79 -24.62
N VAL A 51 -10.76 -6.84 -23.30
CA VAL A 51 -11.41 -5.74 -22.57
C VAL A 51 -10.55 -4.47 -22.64
N GLU A 52 -9.23 -4.57 -22.52
CA GLU A 52 -8.33 -3.44 -22.69
C GLU A 52 -8.41 -2.83 -24.09
N LEU A 53 -8.59 -3.65 -25.12
CA LEU A 53 -8.79 -3.18 -26.49
C LEU A 53 -10.13 -2.45 -26.64
N GLU A 54 -11.24 -3.06 -26.18
CA GLU A 54 -12.58 -2.48 -26.21
C GLU A 54 -12.62 -1.14 -25.45
N VAL A 55 -11.99 -1.07 -24.27
CA VAL A 55 -11.86 0.18 -23.50
C VAL A 55 -11.06 1.22 -24.28
N ARG A 56 -9.93 0.84 -24.89
CA ARG A 56 -9.09 1.77 -25.66
C ARG A 56 -9.85 2.34 -26.86
N GLU A 57 -10.58 1.51 -27.59
CA GLU A 57 -11.43 1.94 -28.70
C GLU A 57 -12.57 2.85 -28.22
N SER A 58 -13.20 2.53 -27.08
CA SER A 58 -14.24 3.39 -26.50
C SER A 58 -13.70 4.77 -26.11
N LEU A 59 -12.48 4.85 -25.58
CA LEU A 59 -11.81 6.11 -25.22
C LEU A 59 -11.42 6.93 -26.44
N GLN A 60 -11.03 6.28 -27.54
CA GLN A 60 -10.72 6.97 -28.81
C GLN A 60 -11.97 7.55 -29.48
N ASN A 61 -13.14 6.93 -29.25
CA ASN A 61 -14.42 7.40 -29.76
C ASN A 61 -15.08 8.49 -28.88
N LEU A 62 -14.46 8.87 -27.75
CA LEU A 62 -14.93 10.01 -26.98
C LEU A 62 -14.60 11.31 -27.75
N PRO A 63 -15.56 12.25 -27.88
CA PRO A 63 -15.31 13.56 -28.46
C PRO A 63 -14.11 14.22 -27.76
N ALA A 64 -13.28 15.01 -28.42
CA ALA A 64 -12.08 15.62 -27.82
C ALA A 64 -12.34 16.59 -26.64
N VAL A 65 -13.61 16.80 -26.26
CA VAL A 65 -14.05 17.81 -25.28
C VAL A 65 -14.00 17.31 -23.82
N PRO A 66 -14.40 16.08 -23.45
CA PRO A 66 -14.29 15.61 -22.06
C PRO A 66 -12.85 15.24 -21.68
N ALA A 67 -11.97 14.92 -22.63
CA ALA A 67 -10.56 14.62 -22.34
C ALA A 67 -9.84 15.80 -21.69
N LYS A 68 -10.06 17.04 -22.19
CA LYS A 68 -9.54 18.26 -21.55
C LYS A 68 -10.16 18.50 -20.16
N SER A 69 -11.44 18.18 -20.00
CA SER A 69 -12.14 18.34 -18.72
C SER A 69 -11.69 17.31 -17.67
N MET A 70 -11.45 16.06 -18.08
CA MET A 70 -10.91 15.00 -17.23
C MET A 70 -9.47 15.29 -16.81
N THR A 71 -8.63 15.81 -17.71
CA THR A 71 -7.28 16.24 -17.32
C THR A 71 -7.34 17.34 -16.26
N GLY A 72 -8.29 18.29 -16.39
CA GLY A 72 -8.54 19.31 -15.36
C GLY A 72 -8.97 18.71 -14.02
N VAL A 73 -9.92 17.76 -14.03
CA VAL A 73 -10.40 17.08 -12.82
C VAL A 73 -9.30 16.25 -12.15
N VAL A 74 -8.51 15.50 -12.93
CA VAL A 74 -7.40 14.69 -12.42
C VAL A 74 -6.30 15.58 -11.82
N GLU A 75 -5.99 16.72 -12.47
CA GLU A 75 -4.99 17.66 -11.94
C GLU A 75 -5.51 18.37 -10.68
N SER A 76 -6.79 18.75 -10.63
CA SER A 76 -7.41 19.31 -9.42
C SER A 76 -7.37 18.33 -8.26
N MET A 77 -7.72 17.05 -8.48
CA MET A 77 -7.59 16.00 -7.46
C MET A 77 -6.14 15.80 -7.01
N ARG A 78 -5.18 15.86 -7.93
CA ARG A 78 -3.75 15.73 -7.62
C ARG A 78 -3.25 16.89 -6.75
N ILE A 79 -3.69 18.12 -7.02
CA ILE A 79 -3.35 19.31 -6.22
C ILE A 79 -3.98 19.21 -4.83
N GLU A 80 -5.25 18.84 -4.74
CA GLU A 80 -5.97 18.68 -3.46
C GLU A 80 -5.37 17.56 -2.60
N ASN A 81 -5.00 16.43 -3.21
CA ASN A 81 -4.39 15.32 -2.49
C ASN A 81 -2.97 15.67 -1.98
N ARG A 82 -2.21 16.49 -2.74
CA ARG A 82 -0.92 17.04 -2.26
C ARG A 82 -1.10 17.99 -1.08
N GLY A 83 -2.11 18.86 -1.13
CA GLY A 83 -2.42 19.77 -0.02
C GLY A 83 -2.78 19.01 1.25
N SER A 84 -3.72 18.06 1.13
CA SER A 84 -4.16 17.21 2.24
C SER A 84 -3.02 16.36 2.83
N HIS A 85 -2.14 15.82 1.98
CA HIS A 85 -0.99 15.03 2.43
C HIS A 85 0.05 15.88 3.16
N CYS A 86 0.30 17.11 2.71
CA CYS A 86 1.20 18.04 3.38
C CYS A 86 0.68 18.41 4.79
N VAL A 87 -0.61 18.75 4.90
CA VAL A 87 -1.26 19.08 6.17
C VAL A 87 -1.21 17.90 7.14
N LEU A 88 -1.45 16.67 6.67
CA LEU A 88 -1.40 15.48 7.50
C LEU A 88 0.02 15.16 7.99
N LEU A 89 1.04 15.34 7.15
CA LEU A 89 2.44 15.20 7.55
C LEU A 89 2.84 16.24 8.59
N GLN A 90 2.39 17.49 8.42
CA GLN A 90 2.66 18.56 9.38
C GLN A 90 2.00 18.27 10.73
N GLN A 91 0.72 17.87 10.75
CA GLN A 91 0.02 17.45 11.96
C GLN A 91 0.72 16.27 12.65
N ASN A 92 1.22 15.30 11.88
CA ASN A 92 1.95 14.17 12.43
C ASN A 92 3.27 14.60 13.09
N GLN A 93 3.98 15.55 12.48
CA GLN A 93 5.21 16.12 13.06
C GLN A 93 4.93 16.89 14.35
N ASP A 94 3.86 17.69 14.38
CA ASP A 94 3.47 18.45 15.56
C ASP A 94 3.03 17.52 16.70
N MET A 95 2.19 16.52 16.43
CA MET A 95 1.84 15.49 17.41
C MET A 95 3.06 14.76 17.96
N ARG A 96 4.05 14.43 17.11
CA ARG A 96 5.31 13.82 17.57
C ARG A 96 6.04 14.75 18.53
N ARG A 97 6.11 16.04 18.24
CA ARG A 97 6.76 17.04 19.11
C ARG A 97 6.07 17.08 20.48
N ASP A 98 4.75 17.12 20.50
CA ASP A 98 3.95 17.17 21.73
C ASP A 98 4.13 15.91 22.59
N VAL A 99 4.12 14.73 21.96
CA VAL A 99 4.37 13.45 22.64
C VAL A 99 5.77 13.42 23.23
N PHE A 100 6.79 13.85 22.48
CA PHE A 100 8.17 13.93 22.99
C PHE A 100 8.27 14.88 24.19
N GLN A 101 7.60 16.03 24.14
CA GLN A 101 7.58 17.00 25.23
C GLN A 101 6.88 16.44 26.48
N ALA A 102 5.75 15.76 26.31
CA ALA A 102 5.02 15.11 27.40
C ALA A 102 5.85 13.99 28.07
N ILE A 103 6.51 13.14 27.28
CA ILE A 103 7.42 12.11 27.80
C ILE A 103 8.57 12.76 28.58
N SER A 104 9.20 13.80 28.01
CA SER A 104 10.29 14.52 28.68
C SER A 104 9.82 15.11 30.02
N TYR A 105 8.64 15.73 30.05
CA TYR A 105 8.06 16.29 31.27
C TYR A 105 7.84 15.22 32.34
N VAL A 106 7.22 14.08 31.99
CA VAL A 106 6.97 12.97 32.91
C VAL A 106 8.28 12.36 33.44
N VAL A 107 9.29 12.21 32.58
CA VAL A 107 10.61 11.69 32.97
C VAL A 107 11.37 12.67 33.87
N SER A 108 11.13 13.98 33.72
CA SER A 108 11.85 15.03 34.45
C SER A 108 11.23 15.40 35.80
N GLN A 109 10.08 14.83 36.17
CA GLN A 109 9.46 15.14 37.46
C GLN A 109 10.27 14.57 38.64
N PRO A 110 10.74 15.42 39.58
CA PRO A 110 11.40 14.97 40.80
C PRO A 110 10.34 14.46 41.79
N GLY A 111 10.16 13.14 41.87
CA GLY A 111 9.24 12.56 42.86
C GLY A 111 8.84 11.10 42.66
N VAL A 112 9.08 10.50 41.49
CA VAL A 112 8.73 9.08 41.26
C VAL A 112 9.80 8.17 41.88
N SER A 113 9.43 7.57 43.01
CA SER A 113 10.22 6.74 43.93
C SER A 113 11.42 6.00 43.33
N ARG A 114 12.62 6.34 43.83
CA ARG A 114 13.95 5.85 43.44
C ARG A 114 14.23 4.35 43.70
N GLY A 115 13.23 3.53 44.00
CA GLY A 115 13.43 2.10 44.30
C GLY A 115 12.77 1.19 43.28
N LYS A 116 13.55 0.41 42.54
CA LYS A 116 13.15 -0.75 41.71
C LYS A 116 12.55 -0.54 40.30
N LYS A 117 12.13 0.65 39.85
CA LYS A 117 11.49 0.82 38.51
C LYS A 117 12.35 1.39 37.37
N ARG A 118 13.65 1.64 37.55
CA ARG A 118 14.49 2.26 36.50
C ARG A 118 14.89 1.35 35.31
N LYS A 119 14.83 0.02 35.45
CA LYS A 119 15.11 -0.91 34.32
C LYS A 119 13.92 -1.06 33.35
N PHE A 120 12.71 -0.73 33.78
CA PHE A 120 11.51 -0.89 32.97
C PHE A 120 11.33 0.28 32.00
N CYS A 121 11.65 1.51 32.40
CA CYS A 121 11.38 2.70 31.58
C CYS A 121 12.37 2.88 30.42
N ALA A 122 13.68 2.71 30.63
CA ALA A 122 14.65 2.91 29.53
C ALA A 122 14.58 1.80 28.47
N THR A 123 14.41 0.55 28.90
CA THR A 123 14.42 -0.61 27.99
C THR A 123 13.12 -0.71 27.18
N GLU A 124 11.96 -0.47 27.80
CA GLU A 124 10.68 -0.50 27.07
C GLU A 124 10.50 0.72 26.15
N LEU A 125 11.00 1.89 26.55
CA LEU A 125 10.94 3.09 25.71
C LEU A 125 11.92 2.98 24.53
N ALA A 126 13.10 2.37 24.72
CA ALA A 126 14.00 2.01 23.62
C ALA A 126 13.38 0.96 22.67
N LYS A 127 12.66 -0.04 23.20
CA LYS A 127 11.92 -1.01 22.37
C LYS A 127 10.79 -0.36 21.58
N LEU A 128 10.04 0.57 22.18
CA LEU A 128 8.99 1.34 21.50
C LEU A 128 9.56 2.24 20.41
N ILE A 129 10.64 2.97 20.69
CA ILE A 129 11.33 3.78 19.67
C ILE A 129 11.86 2.90 18.54
N SER A 130 12.46 1.75 18.85
CA SER A 130 12.96 0.80 17.87
C SER A 130 11.84 0.20 17.02
N ALA A 131 10.73 -0.22 17.63
CA ALA A 131 9.56 -0.77 16.94
C ALA A 131 8.89 0.25 16.01
N VAL A 132 8.77 1.50 16.45
CA VAL A 132 8.22 2.60 15.62
C VAL A 132 9.17 2.95 14.48
N SER A 133 10.49 2.96 14.73
CA SER A 133 11.50 3.19 13.68
C SER A 133 11.49 2.07 12.62
N LEU A 134 11.26 0.83 13.04
CA LEU A 134 11.12 -0.34 12.15
C LEU A 134 9.84 -0.25 11.31
N GLN A 135 8.71 0.15 11.91
CA GLN A 135 7.46 0.39 11.16
C GLN A 135 7.59 1.53 10.14
N MET A 136 8.36 2.58 10.45
CA MET A 136 8.63 3.68 9.51
C MET A 136 9.50 3.22 8.31
N LEU A 137 10.47 2.35 8.55
CA LEU A 137 11.33 1.77 7.49
C LEU A 137 10.56 0.78 6.59
N VAL A 138 9.56 0.10 7.14
CA VAL A 138 8.65 -0.75 6.38
C VAL A 138 7.69 0.10 5.53
N ASN A 139 7.11 1.17 6.09
CA ASN A 139 6.23 2.08 5.33
C ASN A 139 6.96 2.91 4.26
N GLN A 140 8.28 3.13 4.37
CA GLN A 140 9.08 3.76 3.30
C GLN A 140 9.41 2.82 2.14
N ASN A 141 9.26 1.51 2.32
CA ASN A 141 9.45 0.49 1.28
C ASN A 141 8.13 0.03 0.64
N ASP A 142 6.99 0.60 1.04
CA ASP A 142 5.73 0.40 0.35
C ASP A 142 5.62 1.39 -0.82
N PRO A 143 5.70 0.93 -2.08
CA PRO A 143 5.31 1.76 -3.21
C PRO A 143 3.80 1.98 -3.09
N ILE A 144 3.43 3.21 -2.70
CA ILE A 144 2.15 3.88 -2.95
C ILE A 144 1.01 2.89 -3.20
N ARG A 145 0.30 2.51 -2.12
CA ARG A 145 -1.03 1.93 -2.24
C ARG A 145 -2.00 3.02 -2.70
N SER A 146 -1.93 3.36 -3.99
CA SER A 146 -3.00 4.06 -4.69
C SER A 146 -4.13 3.05 -4.88
N THR A 147 -5.08 3.02 -3.95
CA THR A 147 -6.47 2.73 -4.33
C THR A 147 -6.96 3.89 -5.20
N PRO A 148 -7.76 3.58 -6.23
CA PRO A 148 -9.18 3.78 -6.00
C PRO A 148 -10.05 2.60 -6.45
N ALA A 149 -11.18 2.54 -5.76
CA ALA A 149 -12.51 2.03 -6.14
C ALA A 149 -12.58 0.64 -6.81
#